data_AF-A0A7Y4XGS3-F1
#
_entry.id   AF-A0A7Y4XGS3-F1
#
_cell.length_a   1.000
_cell.length_b   1.000
_cell.length_c   1.000
_cell.angle_alpha   90.00
_cell.angle_beta   90.00
_cell.angle_gamma   90.00
#
_symmetry.space_group_name_H-M   'P 1'
#
loop_
_entity.id
_entity.type
_entity.pdbx_description
1 polymer ?
#
loop_
_entity_poly.entity_id
_entity_poly.type
_entity_poly.pdbx_seq_one_letter_code
_entity_poly.pdbx_strand_id
1 'polypeptide(L)' 'MASMKVPEGVIERILDHTPKKARSNVTGIYNRYTYDDEKRDALNLWGTRLEALIPRRPIP' A
#
# COMPACT_ATOMS: atom_id res chain seq x y z
N MET A 1 -1.82 -2.79 6.34
CA MET A 1 -0.50 -2.90 5.66
C MET A 1 0.66 -2.45 6.53
N ALA A 2 0.57 -1.32 7.25
CA ALA A 2 1.66 -0.87 8.15
C ALA A 2 2.06 -1.91 9.20
N SER A 3 1.09 -2.58 9.83
CA SER A 3 1.35 -3.69 10.77
C SER A 3 2.06 -4.90 10.14
N MET A 4 2.05 -5.00 8.82
CA MET A 4 2.75 -6.03 8.03
C MET A 4 4.11 -5.52 7.51
N LYS A 5 4.61 -4.40 8.04
CA LYS A 5 5.90 -3.78 7.70
C LYS A 5 6.02 -3.28 6.25
N VAL A 6 4.90 -3.00 5.58
CA VAL A 6 4.94 -2.34 4.26
C VAL A 6 5.39 -0.88 4.44
N PRO A 7 6.35 -0.37 3.64
CA PRO A 7 6.82 1.01 3.74
C PRO A 7 5.68 2.03 3.57
N GLU A 8 5.69 3.09 4.38
CA GLU A 8 4.64 4.12 4.38
C GLU A 8 4.45 4.76 2.99
N GLY A 9 5.54 5.09 2.30
CA GLY A 9 5.47 5.67 0.95
C GLY A 9 4.85 4.76 -0.12
N VAL A 10 4.88 3.44 0.08
CA VAL A 10 4.17 2.47 -0.77
C VAL A 10 2.68 2.45 -0.40
N ILE A 11 2.36 2.43 0.90
CA ILE A 11 0.97 2.48 1.41
C ILE A 11 0.27 3.75 0.92
N GLU A 12 0.91 4.92 1.03
CA GLU A 12 0.36 6.20 0.57
C GLU A 12 0.00 6.16 -0.91
N ARG A 13 0.88 5.60 -1.75
CA ARG A 13 0.66 5.47 -3.20
C ARG A 13 -0.47 4.48 -3.54
N ILE A 14 -0.58 3.38 -2.81
CA ILE A 14 -1.70 2.43 -2.99
C ILE A 14 -3.04 3.10 -2.66
N LEU A 15 -3.07 3.90 -1.59
CA LEU A 15 -4.25 4.62 -1.15
C LEU A 15 -4.55 5.88 -2.00
N ASP A 16 -3.73 6.15 -3.01
CA ASP A 16 -3.71 7.41 -3.77
C ASP A 16 -3.71 8.65 -2.85
N HIS A 17 -3.12 8.50 -1.67
CA HIS A 17 -2.99 9.55 -0.68
C HIS A 17 -1.80 10.43 -1.08
N THR A 18 -2.06 11.67 -1.48
CA THR A 18 -1.01 12.69 -1.59
C THR A 18 -1.01 13.57 -0.33
N PRO A 19 -0.01 13.45 0.57
CA PRO A 19 -0.03 14.24 1.80
C PRO A 19 0.06 15.72 1.45
N LYS A 20 -0.82 16.55 2.03
CA LYS A 20 -0.78 18.02 1.80
C LYS A 20 0.58 18.64 2.16
N LYS A 21 1.33 18.03 3.10
CA LYS A 21 2.70 18.41 3.47
C LYS A 21 3.81 17.84 2.57
N ALA A 22 3.54 16.78 1.78
CA ALA A 22 4.54 16.18 0.89
C ALA A 22 4.91 17.08 -0.29
N ARG A 23 4.03 18.03 -0.67
CA ARG A 23 4.34 19.06 -1.69
C ARG A 23 5.40 20.08 -1.24
N SER A 24 5.72 20.15 0.06
CA SER A 24 6.70 21.09 0.62
C SER A 24 8.05 20.44 0.96
N ASN A 25 8.21 19.12 0.74
CA ASN A 25 9.39 18.39 1.18
C ASN A 25 10.27 17.97 -0.01
N VAL A 26 11.60 18.04 0.16
CA VAL A 26 12.62 17.69 -0.84
C VAL A 26 12.38 16.31 -1.46
N THR A 27 11.84 15.37 -0.69
CA THR A 27 11.47 14.02 -1.15
C THR A 27 10.47 14.03 -2.31
N GLY A 28 9.50 14.95 -2.34
CA GLY A 28 8.53 15.03 -3.44
C GLY A 28 9.13 15.50 -4.77
N ILE A 29 10.26 16.22 -4.72
CA ILE A 29 10.99 16.67 -5.92
C ILE A 29 11.66 15.48 -6.62
N TYR A 30 12.26 14.59 -5.82
CA TYR A 30 13.10 13.49 -6.31
C TYR A 30 12.38 12.14 -6.40
N ASN A 31 11.49 11.83 -5.46
CA ASN A 31 10.83 10.54 -5.41
C ASN A 31 9.54 10.54 -6.26
N ARG A 32 9.74 10.44 -7.57
CA ARG A 32 8.66 10.40 -8.58
C ARG A 32 8.27 8.99 -9.01
N TYR A 33 8.93 7.97 -8.46
CA TYR A 33 8.66 6.58 -8.82
C TYR A 33 7.30 6.14 -8.29
N THR A 34 6.64 5.29 -9.08
CA THR A 34 5.32 4.73 -8.80
C THR A 34 5.39 3.50 -7.89
N TYR A 35 6.56 2.84 -7.82
CA TYR A 35 6.83 1.63 -7.04
C TYR A 35 5.84 0.50 -7.35
N ASP A 36 5.60 0.24 -8.63
CA ASP A 36 4.52 -0.67 -9.05
C ASP A 36 4.74 -2.12 -8.58
N ASP A 37 5.99 -2.58 -8.55
CA ASP A 37 6.34 -3.91 -8.06
C ASP A 37 6.11 -4.00 -6.54
N GLU A 38 6.58 -3.02 -5.76
CA GLU A 38 6.37 -3.00 -4.31
C GLU A 38 4.89 -2.85 -3.94
N LYS A 39 4.13 -2.08 -4.72
CA LYS A 39 2.68 -1.97 -4.55
C LYS A 39 2.00 -3.31 -4.81
N ARG A 40 2.41 -4.04 -5.85
CA ARG A 40 1.89 -5.37 -6.15
C ARG A 40 2.18 -6.34 -5.00
N ASP A 41 3.40 -6.36 -4.51
CA ASP A 41 3.80 -7.22 -3.39
C ASP A 41 3.00 -6.90 -2.11
N ALA A 42 2.83 -5.62 -1.80
CA ALA A 42 2.03 -5.17 -0.66
C ALA A 42 0.55 -5.56 -0.78
N LEU A 43 -0.03 -5.45 -1.99
CA LEU A 43 -1.41 -5.86 -2.27
C LEU A 43 -1.59 -7.37 -2.17
N ASN A 44 -0.64 -8.16 -2.70
CA ASN A 44 -0.65 -9.60 -2.58
C ASN A 44 -0.57 -10.05 -1.10
N LEU A 45 0.35 -9.46 -0.33
CA LEU A 45 0.48 -9.72 1.11
C LEU A 45 -0.83 -9.40 1.85
N TRP A 46 -1.47 -8.29 1.50
CA TRP A 46 -2.77 -7.93 2.06
C TRP A 46 -3.88 -8.91 1.66
N GLY A 47 -3.90 -9.36 0.41
CA GLY A 47 -4.83 -10.38 -0.08
C GLY A 47 -4.73 -11.66 0.75
N THR A 48 -3.51 -12.18 0.95
CA THR A 48 -3.27 -13.36 1.81
C THR A 48 -3.77 -13.14 3.24
N ARG A 49 -3.52 -11.96 3.82
CA ARG A 49 -4.01 -11.64 5.16
C ARG A 49 -5.54 -11.59 5.21
N LEU A 50 -6.17 -11.04 4.19
CA LEU A 50 -7.62 -10.91 4.09
C LEU A 50 -8.29 -12.29 3.97
N GLU A 51 -7.75 -13.17 3.14
CA GLU A 51 -8.24 -14.55 3.01
C GLU A 51 -8.17 -15.33 4.33
N ALA A 52 -7.13 -15.11 5.13
CA ALA A 52 -7.00 -15.73 6.45
C ALA A 52 -7.99 -15.16 7.50
N LEU A 53 -8.53 -13.96 7.26
CA LEU A 53 -9.47 -13.31 8.18
C LEU A 53 -10.93 -13.57 7.84
N ILE A 54 -11.24 -13.79 6.57
CA ILE A 54 -12.61 -13.99 6.11
C ILE A 54 -13.01 -15.46 6.29
N PRO A 55 -14.06 -15.77 7.07
CA PRO A 55 -14.64 -17.11 7.09
C PRO A 55 -15.14 -17.45 5.68
N ARG A 56 -14.77 -18.62 5.14
CA ARG A 56 -15.29 -19.07 3.84
C ARG A 56 -16.80 -19.24 3.94
N ARG A 57 -17.56 -18.24 3.45
CA ARG A 57 -18.99 -18.41 3.21
C ARG A 57 -19.14 -19.28 1.95
N PRO A 58 -19.79 -20.45 2.03
CA PRO A 58 -20.10 -21.21 0.82
C PRO A 58 -21.00 -20.35 -0.08
N ILE A 59 -20.66 -20.28 -1.36
CA ILE A 59 -21.48 -19.65 -2.39
C ILE A 59 -22.67 -20.60 -2.61
N PRO A 60 -23.93 -20.17 -2.42
CA PRO A 60 -25.11 -20.98 -2.69
C PRO A 60 -25.29 -21.27 -4.19
#